data_AF-K1YDC5-F1
#
_entry.id   AF-K1YDC5-F1
#
_cell.length_a   1.000
_cell.length_b   1.000
_cell.length_c   1.000
_cell.angle_alpha   90.00
_cell.angle_beta   90.00
_cell.angle_gamma   90.00
#
_symmetry.space_group_name_H-M   'P 1'
#
loop_
_entity.id
_entity.type
_entity.pdbx_description
1 polymer ?
#
loop_
_entity_poly.entity_id
_entity_poly.type
_entity_poly.pdbx_seq_one_letter_code
_entity_poly.pdbx_strand_id
1 'polypeptide(L)'
;MGSYKVCVDTNKDKACGAGETVLLTQPMPKSVTLYETSFAGGRTGYNQRGLPLSSGGNVKLRTTKRFYKLSLSSAGYVSLQTSNSIL
;
A
#
# COMPACT_ATOMS: atom_id res chain seq x y z
N MET A 1 -3.60 14.96 5.53
CA MET A 1 -3.76 13.62 6.14
C MET A 1 -3.93 12.61 5.01
N GLY A 2 -3.22 11.49 5.01
CA GLY A 2 -3.31 10.49 3.95
C GLY A 2 -4.41 9.46 4.21
N SER A 3 -4.81 8.72 3.18
CA SER A 3 -5.67 7.54 3.27
C SER A 3 -5.24 6.50 2.25
N TYR A 4 -5.72 5.28 2.39
CA TYR A 4 -5.66 4.27 1.33
C TYR A 4 -7.08 3.79 1.00
N LYS A 5 -7.24 3.29 -0.23
CA LYS A 5 -8.50 2.80 -0.75
C LYS A 5 -8.27 1.42 -1.37
N VAL A 6 -9.23 0.52 -1.18
CA VAL A 6 -9.30 -0.78 -1.86
C VAL A 6 -10.57 -0.77 -2.71
N CYS A 7 -10.45 -1.17 -3.97
CA CYS A 7 -11.56 -1.23 -4.91
C CYS A 7 -11.42 -2.46 -5.82
N VAL A 8 -12.53 -2.80 -6.49
CA VAL A 8 -12.52 -3.73 -7.61
C VAL A 8 -12.22 -2.94 -8.88
N ASP A 9 -11.02 -3.14 -9.42
CA ASP A 9 -10.62 -2.60 -10.72
C ASP A 9 -11.36 -3.37 -11.84
N THR A 10 -12.25 -2.69 -12.54
CA THR A 10 -13.09 -3.29 -13.60
C THR A 10 -12.62 -2.90 -15.00
N ASN A 11 -11.85 -1.81 -15.14
CA ASN A 11 -11.40 -1.28 -16.41
C ASN A 11 -9.91 -1.57 -16.70
N LYS A 12 -9.21 -2.20 -15.76
CA LYS A 12 -7.79 -2.61 -15.79
C LYS A 12 -6.80 -1.44 -15.81
N ASP A 13 -7.20 -0.26 -15.36
CA ASP A 13 -6.33 0.93 -15.29
C ASP A 13 -5.50 1.00 -13.99
N LYS A 14 -5.69 0.04 -13.07
CA LYS A 14 -5.01 -0.07 -11.78
C LYS A 14 -5.28 1.11 -10.86
N ALA A 15 -6.41 1.80 -11.02
CA ALA A 15 -6.88 2.89 -10.19
C ALA A 15 -8.13 2.46 -9.40
N CYS A 16 -8.62 3.37 -8.55
CA CYS A 16 -9.99 3.32 -8.05
C CYS A 16 -10.72 4.51 -8.68
N GLY A 17 -11.24 4.31 -9.87
CA GLY A 17 -11.87 5.30 -10.74
C GLY A 17 -13.39 5.42 -10.58
N ALA A 18 -14.00 6.19 -11.47
CA ALA A 18 -15.45 6.36 -11.51
C ALA A 18 -16.14 5.07 -11.98
N GLY A 19 -17.23 4.68 -11.31
CA GLY A 19 -17.97 3.46 -11.61
C GLY A 19 -17.41 2.19 -10.98
N GLU A 20 -16.25 2.26 -10.32
CA GLU A 20 -15.65 1.11 -9.64
C GLU A 20 -16.13 0.96 -8.20
N THR A 21 -16.29 -0.29 -7.77
CA THR A 21 -16.78 -0.58 -6.43
C THR A 21 -15.64 -0.40 -5.42
N VAL A 22 -15.77 0.58 -4.54
CA VAL A 22 -14.87 0.77 -3.40
C VAL A 22 -15.26 -0.19 -2.29
N LEU A 23 -14.34 -1.09 -1.93
CA LEU A 23 -14.53 -2.07 -0.86
C LEU A 23 -14.16 -1.49 0.51
N LEU A 24 -13.12 -0.65 0.56
CA LEU A 24 -12.62 -0.06 1.79
C LEU A 24 -12.01 1.30 1.51
N THR A 25 -12.26 2.26 2.39
CA THR A 25 -11.47 3.49 2.49
C THR A 25 -11.04 3.63 3.94
N GLN A 26 -9.72 3.72 4.16
CA GLN A 26 -9.16 3.76 5.50
C GLN A 26 -8.27 5.01 5.63
N PRO A 27 -8.58 5.93 6.56
CA PRO A 27 -7.68 7.02 6.87
C PRO A 27 -6.39 6.50 7.51
N MET A 28 -5.26 7.14 7.20
CA MET A 28 -4.01 6.86 7.90
C MET A 28 -4.17 7.16 9.40
N PRO A 29 -3.62 6.32 10.29
CA PRO A 29 -3.64 6.59 11.73
C PRO A 29 -2.98 7.93 12.07
N LYS A 30 -3.41 8.54 13.19
CA LYS A 30 -2.79 9.77 13.70
C LYS A 30 -1.29 9.54 13.93
N SER A 31 -0.49 10.57 13.63
CA SER A 31 0.97 10.56 13.78
C SER A 31 1.72 9.55 12.92
N VAL A 32 1.06 8.94 11.93
CA VAL A 32 1.71 8.14 10.88
C VAL A 32 1.75 8.95 9.60
N THR A 33 2.93 9.02 8.98
CA THR A 33 3.12 9.68 7.68
C THR A 33 3.67 8.67 6.68
N LEU A 34 3.09 8.64 5.48
CA LEU A 34 3.68 7.99 4.33
C LEU A 34 4.94 8.76 3.93
N TYR A 35 6.10 8.11 4.02
CA TYR A 35 7.39 8.71 3.67
C TYR A 35 7.78 8.39 2.23
N GLU A 36 7.59 7.14 1.79
CA GLU A 36 7.99 6.69 0.45
C GLU A 36 7.13 5.50 0.02
N THR A 37 6.95 5.34 -1.29
CA THR A 37 6.39 4.13 -1.88
C THR A 37 7.17 3.78 -3.14
N SER A 38 7.47 2.50 -3.33
CA SER A 38 8.11 2.01 -4.56
C SER A 38 7.10 1.55 -5.61
N PHE A 39 5.80 1.64 -5.32
CA PHE A 39 4.76 1.24 -6.25
C PHE A 39 4.49 2.35 -7.28
N ALA A 40 4.51 2.01 -8.56
CA ALA A 40 4.25 2.95 -9.64
C ALA A 40 2.87 3.62 -9.47
N GLY A 41 2.84 4.96 -9.56
CA GLY A 41 1.63 5.74 -9.32
C GLY A 41 1.08 5.65 -7.88
N GLY A 42 1.85 5.08 -6.95
CA GLY A 42 1.41 4.83 -5.57
C GLY A 42 0.36 3.72 -5.44
N ARG A 43 0.27 2.82 -6.41
CA ARG A 43 -0.81 1.83 -6.53
C ARG A 43 -0.28 0.42 -6.75
N THR A 44 -0.93 -0.55 -6.16
CA THR A 44 -0.73 -1.97 -6.42
C THR A 44 -2.04 -2.71 -6.17
N GLY A 45 -2.10 -3.98 -6.54
CA GLY A 45 -3.29 -4.80 -6.38
C GLY A 45 -3.00 -6.28 -6.63
N TYR A 46 -4.08 -7.06 -6.71
CA TYR A 46 -4.02 -8.50 -6.96
C TYR A 46 -4.81 -8.85 -8.22
N ASN A 47 -4.38 -9.87 -8.93
CA ASN A 47 -5.14 -10.46 -10.03
C ASN A 47 -6.18 -11.48 -9.49
N GLN A 48 -6.96 -12.05 -10.40
CA GLN A 48 -8.01 -13.03 -10.08
C GLN A 48 -7.49 -14.32 -9.41
N ARG A 49 -6.18 -14.58 -9.46
CA ARG A 49 -5.52 -15.72 -8.79
C ARG A 49 -4.98 -15.35 -7.41
N GLY A 50 -5.23 -14.13 -6.93
CA GLY A 50 -4.69 -13.62 -5.68
C GLY A 50 -3.20 -13.27 -5.73
N LEU A 51 -2.60 -13.21 -6.92
CA LEU A 51 -1.19 -12.84 -7.09
C LEU A 51 -1.04 -11.33 -7.32
N PRO A 52 0.02 -10.69 -6.80
CA PRO A 52 0.26 -9.27 -7.02
C PRO A 52 0.35 -8.88 -8.51
N LEU A 53 -0.15 -7.69 -8.84
CA LEU A 53 -0.09 -7.12 -10.19
C LEU A 53 1.31 -6.59 -10.56
N SER A 54 2.20 -6.41 -9.60
CA SER A 54 3.59 -5.95 -9.79
C SER A 54 4.60 -7.00 -9.36
N SER A 55 5.87 -6.77 -9.70
CA SER A 55 7.02 -7.56 -9.23
C SER A 55 7.29 -7.44 -7.71
N GLY A 56 6.34 -6.91 -6.94
CA GLY A 56 6.48 -6.53 -5.55
C GLY A 56 6.74 -5.03 -5.38
N GLY A 57 7.09 -4.65 -4.16
CA GLY A 57 7.37 -3.27 -3.79
C GLY A 57 7.28 -3.06 -2.29
N ASN A 58 7.46 -1.82 -1.85
CA ASN A 58 7.35 -1.47 -0.44
C ASN A 58 6.72 -0.09 -0.23
N VAL A 59 6.13 0.04 0.96
CA VAL A 59 5.65 1.30 1.54
C VAL A 59 6.47 1.57 2.78
N LYS A 60 7.08 2.75 2.86
CA LYS A 60 7.78 3.21 4.06
C LYS A 60 6.93 4.23 4.79
N LEU A 61 6.65 3.94 6.05
CA LEU A 61 5.90 4.79 6.95
C LEU A 61 6.81 5.31 8.05
N ARG A 62 6.55 6.52 8.53
CA ARG A 62 7.24 7.09 9.69
C ARG A 62 6.24 7.54 10.74
N THR A 63 6.66 7.40 11.98
CA THR A 63 6.04 8.03 13.15
C THR A 63 7.06 8.95 13.80
N THR A 64 6.69 9.62 14.88
CA THR A 64 7.65 10.39 15.69
C THR A 64 8.70 9.52 16.38
N LYS A 65 8.49 8.19 16.47
CA LYS A 65 9.36 7.29 17.25
C LYS A 65 10.09 6.24 16.41
N ARG A 66 9.54 5.84 15.26
CA ARG A 66 9.99 4.68 14.47
C ARG A 66 9.69 4.81 12.99
N PHE A 67 10.48 4.11 12.18
CA PHE A 67 10.20 3.83 10.79
C PHE A 67 9.65 2.41 10.62
N TYR A 68 8.75 2.25 9.66
CA TYR A 68 8.18 0.97 9.25
C TYR A 68 8.35 0.80 7.75
N LYS A 69 8.66 -0.41 7.32
CA LYS A 69 8.69 -0.81 5.91
C LYS A 69 7.79 -2.02 5.73
N LEU A 70 6.67 -1.81 5.03
CA LEU A 70 5.79 -2.87 4.57
C LEU A 70 6.26 -3.29 3.19
N SER A 71 6.56 -4.58 2.98
CA SER A 71 7.02 -5.10 1.68
C SER A 71 6.05 -6.16 1.17
N LEU A 72 5.78 -6.13 -0.13
CA LEU A 72 5.04 -7.14 -0.88
C LEU A 72 6.00 -7.79 -1.88
N SER A 73 6.12 -9.11 -1.87
CA SER A 73 6.90 -9.83 -2.89
C SER A 73 6.08 -10.05 -4.16
N SER A 74 6.73 -10.40 -5.27
CA SER A 74 6.05 -10.84 -6.50
C SER A 74 5.19 -12.10 -6.30
N ALA A 75 5.50 -12.90 -5.28
CA ALA A 75 4.74 -14.11 -4.92
C ALA A 75 3.53 -13.83 -4.00
N GLY A 76 3.30 -12.57 -3.59
CA GLY A 76 2.20 -12.21 -2.69
C GLY A 76 2.52 -12.29 -1.20
N TYR A 77 3.78 -12.52 -0.82
CA TYR A 77 4.18 -12.51 0.57
C TYR A 77 4.26 -11.07 1.10
N VAL A 78 3.56 -10.81 2.21
CA VAL A 78 3.57 -9.52 2.90
C VAL A 78 4.45 -9.61 4.13
N SER A 79 5.33 -8.63 4.33
CA SER A 79 6.20 -8.54 5.50
C SER A 79 6.27 -7.13 6.05
N LEU A 80 6.51 -7.03 7.36
CA LEU A 80 6.69 -5.77 8.08
C LEU A 80 8.07 -5.78 8.73
N GLN A 81 8.87 -4.76 8.41
CA GLN A 81 10.11 -4.46 9.09
C GLN A 81 9.96 -3.16 9.88
N THR A 82 10.47 -3.14 11.11
CA THR A 82 10.44 -1.97 12.00
C THR A 82 11.87 -1.56 12.30
N SER A 83 12.16 -0.25 12.33
CA SER A 83 13.48 0.23 12.75
C SER A 83 13.67 0.05 14.25
N ASN A 84 14.94 -0.05 14.68
CA ASN A 84 15.27 0.33 16.05
C ASN A 84 14.92 1.82 16.23
N SER A 85 14.50 2.23 17.42
CA SER A 85 13.94 3.55 17.71
C SER A 85 14.72 4.71 17.08
N ILE A 86 14.01 5.75 16.65
CA ILE A 86 14.61 7.02 16.26
C ILE A 86 15.08 7.67 17.56
N LEU A 87 16.40 7.76 17.75
CA LEU A 87 17.02 8.51 18.86
C LEU A 87 16.59 9.99 18.80
#